data_AF-A0A2V9JZ11-F1
#
_entry.id   AF-A0A2V9JZ11-F1
#
_cell.length_a   1.000
_cell.length_b   1.000
_cell.length_c   1.000
_cell.angle_alpha   90.00
_cell.angle_beta   90.00
_cell.angle_gamma   90.00
#
_symmetry.space_group_name_H-M   'P 1'
#
loop_
_entity.id
_entity.type
_entity.pdbx_description
1 polymer ?
#
loop_
_entity_poly.entity_id
_entity_poly.type
_entity_poly.pdbx_seq_one_letter_code
_entity_poly.pdbx_strand_id
1 'polypeptide(L)' 'MAGLLLMMLSDHVLHAQTSKVNAALVGTVETFNLLNRVNVSGINPVWGDGPSSPLPGFDQHIEAFDARQVQLSIDFEF' A
#
# COMPACT_ATOMS: atom_id res chain seq x y z
N MET A 1 -48.40 4.98 -65.03
CA MET A 1 -46.98 5.38 -64.99
C MET A 1 -46.56 5.39 -63.53
N ALA A 2 -45.78 4.39 -63.13
CA ALA A 2 -45.45 4.13 -61.73
C ALA A 2 -44.38 5.12 -61.24
N GLY A 3 -44.67 5.79 -60.14
CA GLY A 3 -43.67 6.53 -59.38
C GLY A 3 -42.75 5.56 -58.65
N LEU A 4 -41.45 5.84 -58.68
CA LEU A 4 -40.50 5.19 -57.79
C LEU A 4 -39.55 6.25 -57.26
N LEU A 5 -39.87 6.68 -56.04
CA LEU A 5 -39.07 7.53 -55.17
C LEU A 5 -37.77 6.78 -54.84
N LEU A 6 -36.65 7.23 -55.38
CA LEU A 6 -35.32 6.69 -55.09
C LEU A 6 -34.92 7.12 -53.67
N MET A 7 -35.22 6.27 -52.70
CA MET A 7 -34.81 6.44 -51.31
C MET A 7 -33.33 6.06 -51.20
N MET A 8 -32.45 7.07 -51.14
CA MET A 8 -31.03 6.90 -50.82
C MET A 8 -30.90 6.37 -49.39
N LEU A 9 -30.73 5.06 -49.25
CA LEU A 9 -30.26 4.44 -48.01
C LEU A 9 -28.76 4.73 -47.88
N SER A 10 -28.41 5.65 -47.00
CA SER A 10 -27.04 5.85 -46.53
C SER A 10 -26.70 4.71 -45.58
N ASP A 11 -25.71 3.89 -45.96
CA ASP A 11 -25.16 2.83 -45.11
C ASP A 11 -24.42 3.44 -43.91
N HIS A 12 -25.17 3.80 -42.87
CA HIS A 12 -24.60 4.13 -41.57
C HIS A 12 -24.27 2.84 -40.81
N VAL A 13 -23.12 2.25 -41.14
CA VAL A 13 -22.53 1.17 -40.34
C VAL A 13 -22.05 1.77 -39.01
N LEU A 14 -22.81 1.54 -37.95
CA LEU A 14 -22.40 1.86 -36.58
C LEU A 14 -21.29 0.89 -36.15
N HIS A 15 -20.04 1.37 -36.09
CA HIS A 15 -18.97 0.66 -35.41
C HIS A 15 -19.19 0.74 -33.90
N ALA A 16 -19.80 -0.31 -33.32
CA ALA A 16 -19.83 -0.48 -31.88
C ALA A 16 -18.40 -0.73 -31.38
N GLN A 17 -17.76 0.30 -30.82
CA GLN A 17 -16.51 0.13 -30.11
C GLN A 17 -16.83 -0.47 -28.73
N THR A 18 -16.55 -1.76 -28.55
CA THR A 18 -16.59 -2.38 -27.23
C THR A 18 -15.34 -1.97 -26.48
N SER A 19 -15.50 -1.13 -25.45
CA SER A 19 -14.43 -0.87 -24.49
C SER A 19 -14.37 -2.06 -23.53
N LYS A 20 -13.26 -2.78 -23.53
CA LYS A 20 -13.01 -3.85 -22.56
C LYS A 20 -12.71 -3.18 -21.22
N VAL A 21 -13.62 -3.26 -20.26
CA VAL A 21 -13.34 -2.86 -18.88
C VAL A 21 -12.53 -4.00 -18.26
N ASN A 22 -11.29 -3.71 -17.88
CA ASN A 22 -10.49 -4.62 -17.07
C ASN A 22 -10.55 -4.13 -15.62
N ALA A 23 -11.39 -4.78 -14.81
CA ALA A 23 -11.37 -4.56 -13.37
C ALA A 23 -10.37 -5.53 -12.73
N ALA A 24 -9.54 -5.03 -11.81
CA ALA A 24 -8.63 -5.86 -11.03
C ALA A 24 -8.82 -5.62 -9.54
N LEU A 25 -8.69 -6.70 -8.77
CA LEU A 25 -8.67 -6.72 -7.32
C LEU A 25 -7.43 -7.46 -6.86
N VAL A 26 -6.54 -6.79 -6.15
CA VAL A 26 -5.28 -7.35 -5.66
C VAL A 26 -5.26 -7.23 -4.14
N GLY A 27 -4.94 -8.33 -3.46
CA GLY A 27 -4.75 -8.33 -2.01
C GLY A 27 -3.30 -8.67 -1.66
N THR A 28 -2.73 -7.97 -0.68
CA THR A 28 -1.37 -8.23 -0.19
C THR A 28 -1.39 -8.48 1.31
N VAL A 29 -0.55 -9.41 1.77
CA VAL A 29 -0.30 -9.69 3.18
C VAL A 29 1.18 -9.51 3.45
N GLU A 30 1.51 -8.63 4.38
CA GLU A 30 2.89 -8.36 4.78
C GLU A 30 3.07 -8.68 6.26
N THR A 31 4.15 -9.39 6.59
CA THR A 31 4.52 -9.68 7.98
C THR A 31 5.82 -8.97 8.33
N PHE A 32 5.80 -8.16 9.39
CA PHE A 32 6.97 -7.46 9.89
C PHE A 32 7.40 -8.05 11.22
N ASN A 33 8.72 -8.11 11.42
CA ASN A 33 9.30 -8.73 12.61
C ASN A 33 8.78 -10.17 12.85
N LEU A 34 8.82 -11.02 11.81
CA LEU A 34 8.26 -12.38 11.81
C LEU A 34 8.76 -13.24 12.98
N LEU A 35 10.01 -13.04 13.41
CA LEU A 35 10.60 -13.78 14.52
C LEU A 35 10.35 -13.12 15.89
N ASN A 36 9.67 -11.96 15.92
CA ASN A 36 9.49 -11.12 17.11
C ASN A 36 10.82 -10.84 17.82
N ARG A 37 11.87 -10.56 17.03
CA ARG A 37 13.16 -10.14 17.57
C ARG A 37 13.02 -8.73 18.12
N VAL A 38 13.46 -8.54 19.36
CA VAL A 38 13.56 -7.21 19.96
C VAL A 38 14.81 -6.54 19.39
N ASN A 39 14.59 -5.53 18.56
CA ASN A 39 15.64 -4.61 18.14
C ASN A 39 15.48 -3.31 18.93
N VAL A 40 16.60 -2.65 19.23
CA VAL A 40 16.65 -1.43 20.04
C VAL A 40 16.99 -0.25 19.15
N SER A 41 16.23 0.84 19.25
CA SER A 41 16.47 2.08 18.51
C SER A 41 17.12 3.16 19.37
N GLY A 42 17.07 3.03 20.70
CA GLY A 42 17.57 4.03 21.63
C GLY A 42 18.28 3.43 22.85
N ILE A 43 19.43 4.01 23.18
CA ILE A 43 20.19 3.77 24.40
C ILE A 43 20.19 5.08 25.19
N ASN A 44 20.07 5.01 26.52
CA ASN A 44 20.15 6.19 27.37
C ASN A 44 21.60 6.72 27.41
N PRO A 45 21.88 7.91 26.84
CA PRO A 45 23.22 8.48 26.87
C PRO A 45 23.49 9.28 28.15
N VAL A 46 22.50 9.44 29.03
CA VAL A 46 22.58 10.38 30.16
C VAL A 46 23.40 9.76 31.28
N TRP A 47 24.65 10.22 31.39
CA TRP A 47 25.56 9.83 32.46
C TRP A 47 25.17 10.45 33.82
N GLY A 48 24.74 11.72 33.86
CA GLY A 48 24.47 12.47 35.09
C GLY A 48 25.54 13.51 35.42
N ASP A 49 25.41 14.16 36.57
CA ASP A 49 26.18 15.38 36.91
C ASP A 49 27.57 15.11 37.52
N GLY A 50 27.96 13.84 37.73
CA GLY A 50 29.18 13.44 38.43
C GLY A 50 30.16 12.63 37.56
N PRO A 51 31.48 12.78 37.74
CA PRO A 51 32.48 12.14 36.87
C PRO A 51 32.60 10.62 37.03
N SER A 52 32.08 10.03 38.12
CA SER A 52 32.43 8.65 38.51
C SER A 52 31.24 7.73 38.81
N SER A 53 30.01 8.20 38.63
CA SER A 53 28.82 7.39 38.89
C SER A 53 27.77 7.67 37.82
N PRO A 54 27.62 6.78 36.84
CA PRO A 54 26.52 6.91 35.89
C PRO A 54 25.18 6.81 36.63
N LEU A 55 24.17 7.54 36.15
CA LEU A 55 22.81 7.42 36.64
C LEU A 55 22.27 6.00 36.40
N PRO A 56 21.37 5.51 37.28
CA PRO A 56 20.64 4.28 37.01
C PRO A 56 19.94 4.38 35.65
N GLY A 57 20.26 3.43 34.77
CA GLY A 57 19.73 3.42 33.40
C GLY A 57 20.68 3.98 32.35
N PHE A 58 21.86 4.51 32.69
CA PHE A 58 22.89 4.81 31.69
C PHE A 58 23.25 3.56 30.90
N ASP A 59 23.43 3.72 29.58
CA ASP A 59 23.72 2.65 28.62
C ASP A 59 22.64 1.54 28.55
N GLN A 60 21.48 1.76 29.18
CA GLN A 60 20.34 0.85 29.06
C GLN A 60 19.49 1.21 27.84
N HIS A 61 18.85 0.19 27.27
CA HIS A 61 17.88 0.35 26.20
C HIS A 61 16.66 1.12 26.70
N ILE A 62 16.27 2.17 26.00
CA ILE A 62 15.10 3.01 26.36
C ILE A 62 14.00 2.98 25.31
N GLU A 63 14.30 2.46 24.12
CA GLU A 63 13.35 2.39 23.02
C GLU A 63 13.60 1.14 22.17
N ALA A 64 12.52 0.45 21.83
CA ALA A 64 12.53 -0.70 20.96
C ALA A 64 11.81 -0.38 19.65
N PHE A 65 12.22 -1.04 18.57
CA PHE A 65 11.48 -1.02 17.31
C PHE A 65 10.12 -1.74 17.43
N ASP A 66 9.33 -1.64 16.37
CA ASP A 66 7.99 -2.24 16.29
C ASP A 66 8.00 -3.75 16.60
N ALA A 67 6.96 -4.15 17.35
CA ALA A 67 6.68 -5.55 17.63
C ALA A 67 6.28 -6.31 16.36
N ARG A 68 6.17 -7.64 16.45
CA ARG A 68 5.62 -8.45 15.36
C ARG A 68 4.24 -7.94 14.96
N GLN A 69 4.08 -7.62 13.67
CA GLN A 69 2.83 -7.14 13.11
C GLN A 69 2.53 -7.81 11.76
N VAL A 70 1.25 -7.86 11.42
CA VAL A 70 0.74 -8.32 10.13
C VAL A 70 -0.09 -7.19 9.54
N GLN A 71 0.20 -6.81 8.30
CA GLN A 71 -0.50 -5.78 7.56
C GLN A 71 -1.21 -6.41 6.35
N LEU A 72 -2.42 -5.92 6.10
CA LEU A 72 -3.26 -6.34 4.98
C LEU A 72 -3.55 -5.12 4.11
N SER A 73 -3.41 -5.25 2.79
CA SER A 73 -3.84 -4.23 1.84
C SER A 73 -4.72 -4.83 0.75
N ILE A 74 -5.60 -4.00 0.20
CA ILE A 74 -6.49 -4.34 -0.91
C ILE A 74 -6.47 -3.18 -1.90
N ASP A 75 -6.11 -3.46 -3.14
CA ASP A 75 -6.06 -2.51 -4.24
C ASP A 75 -7.12 -2.85 -5.29
N PHE A 76 -7.86 -1.83 -5.73
CA PHE A 76 -8.92 -1.94 -6.74
C PHE A 76 -8.59 -1.04 -7.94
N GLU A 77 -8.63 -1.62 -9.15
CA GLU A 77 -8.44 -0.90 -10.41
C GLU A 77 -9.65 -1.10 -11.33
N PHE A 78 -10.12 -0.05 -12.00
CA PHE A 78 -11.32 -0.04 -12.85
C PHE A 78 -11.17 0.81 -14.11
#